data_AF-A0A7G6XB32-F1
#
_entry.id   AF-A0A7G6XB32-F1
#
_cell.length_a   1.000
_cell.length_b   1.000
_cell.length_c   1.000
_cell.angle_alpha   90.00
_cell.angle_beta   90.00
_cell.angle_gamma   90.00
#
_symmetry.space_group_name_H-M   'P 1'
#
loop_
_entity.id
_entity.type
_entity.pdbx_description
1 polymer ?
#
loop_
_entity_poly.entity_id
_entity_poly.type
_entity_poly.pdbx_seq_one_letter_code
_entity_poly.pdbx_strand_id
1 'polypeptide(L)'
;MINRRTIRKGAGAAALGALVFTAVATGTGLAASDTSSQEPIGDPAATSQAESSWPTGLTREERRNLEIFDDLDFNVYSGQKWDRIDESHAKNIRVHWPDGHYTDGIDQHIADMKSQFAWAPDTRITEHPNRIAKGNLTSVTGVMQGTFTKPMPDGKGGYVQPTGKKFSINMVTVGIWNKDGVMQEEFLFWDNNTFYKQLGLA
;
A
#
# COMPACT_ATOMS: atom_id res chain seq x y z
N MET A 1 7.31 -63.37 15.71
CA MET A 1 8.54 -63.22 14.91
C MET A 1 8.16 -62.69 13.53
N ILE A 2 8.64 -61.52 13.14
CA ILE A 2 9.27 -61.24 11.84
C ILE A 2 9.76 -59.79 11.88
N ASN A 3 10.97 -59.65 11.36
CA ASN A 3 11.94 -58.61 11.61
C ASN A 3 11.88 -57.52 10.53
N ARG A 4 12.36 -56.34 10.95
CA ARG A 4 12.61 -55.10 10.23
C ARG A 4 13.47 -55.32 8.98
N ARG A 5 13.10 -54.70 7.86
CA ARG A 5 14.03 -54.19 6.83
C ARG A 5 13.50 -52.90 6.22
N THR A 6 13.95 -51.80 6.82
CA THR A 6 14.58 -50.64 6.19
C THR A 6 14.32 -50.44 4.69
N ILE A 7 13.74 -49.29 4.32
CA ILE A 7 14.24 -48.35 3.27
C ILE A 7 13.59 -46.99 3.58
N ARG A 8 14.37 -46.05 4.10
CA ARG A 8 14.16 -44.60 3.90
C ARG A 8 15.53 -43.93 3.85
N LYS A 9 16.03 -43.74 2.63
CA LYS A 9 17.01 -42.72 2.28
C LYS A 9 16.47 -42.02 1.03
N GLY A 10 16.49 -40.70 1.06
CA GLY A 10 16.51 -39.88 -0.16
C GLY A 10 15.25 -39.05 -0.42
N ALA A 11 15.35 -37.79 0.02
CA ALA A 11 15.08 -36.59 -0.79
C ALA A 11 13.65 -36.24 -1.25
N GLY A 12 13.29 -34.98 -0.96
CA GLY A 12 12.54 -34.12 -1.88
C GLY A 12 11.02 -34.20 -1.77
N ALA A 13 10.44 -33.60 -0.73
CA ALA A 13 9.03 -33.22 -0.78
C ALA A 13 8.87 -32.00 -1.70
N ALA A 14 8.68 -32.26 -2.99
CA ALA A 14 8.06 -31.30 -3.91
C ALA A 14 6.58 -31.17 -3.51
N ALA A 15 6.14 -29.94 -3.25
CA ALA A 15 4.75 -29.62 -3.02
C ALA A 15 3.96 -29.91 -4.30
N LEU A 16 3.18 -31.00 -4.30
CA LEU A 16 2.16 -31.22 -5.32
C LEU A 16 0.95 -30.35 -5.00
N GLY A 17 0.66 -29.41 -5.90
CA GLY A 17 -0.59 -28.68 -5.93
C GLY A 17 -1.78 -29.64 -5.97
N ALA A 18 -2.89 -29.20 -5.37
CA ALA A 18 -4.12 -29.97 -5.25
C ALA A 18 -4.64 -30.39 -6.64
N LEU A 19 -4.39 -31.65 -7.00
CA LEU A 19 -5.10 -32.34 -8.07
C LEU A 19 -6.51 -32.66 -7.55
N VAL A 20 -7.50 -31.96 -8.10
CA VAL A 20 -8.92 -32.32 -7.94
C VAL A 20 -9.10 -33.70 -8.58
N PHE A 21 -9.19 -34.75 -7.77
CA PHE A 21 -9.61 -36.08 -8.21
C PHE A 21 -11.13 -36.10 -8.38
N THR A 22 -11.62 -35.59 -9.51
CA THR A 22 -12.91 -36.02 -10.04
C THR A 22 -12.69 -37.30 -10.84
N ALA A 23 -13.10 -38.43 -10.27
CA ALA A 23 -13.13 -39.70 -10.97
C ALA A 23 -14.06 -39.60 -12.19
N VAL A 24 -13.47 -39.56 -13.40
CA VAL A 24 -14.20 -39.65 -14.66
C VAL A 24 -14.32 -41.14 -15.01
N ALA A 25 -15.47 -41.75 -14.71
CA ALA A 25 -15.76 -43.14 -15.06
C ALA A 25 -16.14 -43.35 -16.54
N THR A 26 -16.02 -42.36 -17.43
CA THR A 26 -16.51 -42.46 -18.82
C THR A 26 -15.62 -41.82 -19.90
N GLY A 27 -14.39 -41.42 -19.57
CA GLY A 27 -13.35 -41.11 -20.58
C GLY A 27 -13.61 -39.94 -21.55
N THR A 28 -14.54 -39.02 -21.26
CA THR A 28 -14.85 -37.89 -22.18
C THR A 28 -14.84 -36.50 -21.54
N GLY A 29 -14.45 -36.38 -20.26
CA GLY A 29 -14.33 -35.07 -19.61
C GLY A 29 -13.11 -34.31 -20.13
N LEU A 30 -13.33 -33.27 -20.93
CA LEU A 30 -12.30 -32.28 -21.26
C LEU A 30 -11.78 -31.68 -19.95
N ALA A 31 -10.48 -31.82 -19.69
CA ALA A 31 -9.81 -31.04 -18.67
C ALA A 31 -9.92 -29.57 -19.08
N ALA A 32 -10.85 -28.83 -18.47
CA ALA A 32 -10.87 -27.39 -18.58
C ALA A 32 -9.61 -26.88 -17.86
N SER A 33 -8.61 -26.48 -18.64
CA SER A 33 -7.57 -25.59 -18.12
C SER A 33 -8.29 -24.33 -17.67
N ASP A 34 -8.18 -23.99 -16.39
CA ASP A 34 -8.64 -22.72 -15.86
C ASP A 34 -7.80 -21.61 -16.49
N THR A 35 -8.24 -21.10 -17.65
CA THR A 35 -7.64 -19.98 -18.36
C THR A 35 -8.14 -18.67 -17.76
N SER A 36 -8.14 -18.56 -16.43
CA SER A 36 -8.18 -17.27 -15.74
C SER A 36 -6.84 -16.58 -15.98
N SER A 37 -6.63 -16.03 -17.18
CA SER A 37 -5.65 -14.94 -17.33
C SER A 37 -6.18 -13.77 -16.51
N GLN A 38 -5.50 -13.42 -15.42
CA GLN A 38 -5.81 -12.17 -14.73
C GLN A 38 -5.65 -11.03 -15.73
N GLU A 39 -6.76 -10.37 -16.06
CA GLU A 39 -6.76 -9.12 -16.82
C GLU A 39 -5.84 -8.12 -16.10
N PRO A 40 -4.99 -7.38 -16.82
CA PRO A 40 -4.21 -6.31 -16.21
C PRO A 40 -5.12 -5.30 -15.51
N ILE A 41 -4.78 -4.96 -14.27
CA ILE A 41 -5.44 -3.88 -13.53
C ILE A 41 -5.24 -2.58 -14.33
N GLY A 42 -6.34 -1.86 -14.61
CA GLY A 42 -6.32 -0.53 -15.25
C GLY A 42 -5.67 0.54 -14.36
N ASP A 43 -5.74 1.82 -14.75
CA ASP A 43 -5.23 2.91 -13.90
C ASP A 43 -6.14 3.11 -12.66
N PRO A 44 -5.66 2.81 -11.43
CA PRO A 44 -6.47 2.93 -10.22
C PRO A 44 -6.92 4.37 -9.95
N ALA A 45 -6.09 5.35 -10.31
CA ALA A 45 -6.42 6.77 -10.15
C ALA A 45 -7.51 7.25 -11.12
N ALA A 46 -7.69 6.60 -12.27
CA ALA A 46 -8.71 6.95 -13.27
C ALA A 46 -10.02 6.19 -13.06
N THR A 47 -9.93 4.92 -12.66
CA THR A 47 -11.07 4.05 -12.42
C THR A 47 -10.84 3.31 -11.12
N SER A 48 -11.65 3.63 -10.09
CA SER A 48 -11.58 2.90 -8.83
C SER A 48 -11.83 1.43 -9.08
N GLN A 49 -10.84 0.64 -8.73
CA GLN A 49 -10.92 -0.80 -8.69
C GLN A 49 -10.91 -1.13 -7.22
N ALA A 50 -12.10 -1.13 -6.60
CA ALA A 50 -12.28 -1.48 -5.19
C ALA A 50 -11.73 -2.89 -4.84
N GLU A 51 -11.26 -3.65 -5.84
CA GLU A 51 -10.51 -4.89 -5.69
C GLU A 51 -9.09 -4.61 -5.19
N SER A 52 -8.94 -4.61 -3.87
CA SER A 52 -7.66 -4.53 -3.20
C SER A 52 -7.05 -5.94 -3.09
N SER A 53 -5.86 -6.15 -3.67
CA SER A 53 -5.18 -7.44 -3.61
C SER A 53 -4.47 -7.64 -2.26
N TRP A 54 -4.91 -8.66 -1.52
CA TRP A 54 -4.24 -9.12 -0.29
C TRP A 54 -3.30 -10.29 -0.59
N PRO A 55 -2.02 -10.22 -0.19
CA PRO A 55 -1.11 -11.34 -0.37
C PRO A 55 -1.53 -12.57 0.41
N THR A 56 -1.39 -13.74 -0.21
CA THR A 56 -1.54 -15.03 0.45
C THR A 56 -0.25 -15.44 1.15
N GLY A 57 -0.33 -16.24 2.21
CA GLY A 57 0.85 -16.81 2.87
C GLY A 57 1.63 -15.85 3.78
N LEU A 58 1.04 -14.69 4.12
CA LEU A 58 1.60 -13.76 5.11
C LEU A 58 1.75 -14.41 6.48
N THR A 59 2.87 -14.14 7.13
CA THR A 59 3.02 -14.36 8.58
C THR A 59 2.06 -13.46 9.35
N ARG A 60 1.87 -13.74 10.64
CA ARG A 60 1.05 -12.90 11.54
C ARG A 60 1.57 -11.45 11.58
N GLU A 61 2.88 -11.26 11.62
CA GLU A 61 3.50 -9.94 11.70
C GLU A 61 3.32 -9.16 10.41
N GLU A 62 3.61 -9.78 9.26
CA GLU A 62 3.41 -9.15 7.95
C GLU A 62 1.95 -8.74 7.72
N ARG A 63 0.99 -9.59 8.12
CA ARG A 63 -0.44 -9.26 8.06
C ARG A 63 -0.77 -8.08 8.97
N ARG A 64 -0.31 -8.09 10.22
CA ARG A 64 -0.53 -6.99 11.17
C ARG A 64 0.00 -5.67 10.62
N ASN A 65 1.20 -5.66 10.04
CA ASN A 65 1.80 -4.44 9.51
C ASN A 65 0.97 -3.87 8.36
N LEU A 66 0.46 -4.71 7.46
CA LEU A 66 -0.44 -4.28 6.39
C LEU A 66 -1.80 -3.79 6.91
N GLU A 67 -2.35 -4.41 7.95
CA GLU A 67 -3.59 -3.95 8.59
C GLU A 67 -3.42 -2.58 9.27
N ILE A 68 -2.29 -2.34 9.94
CA ILE A 68 -1.96 -1.03 10.50
C ILE A 68 -1.75 -0.01 9.37
N PHE A 69 -1.13 -0.41 8.26
CA PHE A 69 -0.97 0.44 7.09
C PHE A 69 -2.33 0.90 6.52
N ASP A 70 -3.28 -0.03 6.37
CA ASP A 70 -4.64 0.29 5.93
C ASP A 70 -5.33 1.24 6.93
N ASP A 71 -5.22 1.03 8.24
CA ASP A 71 -5.80 1.94 9.24
C ASP A 71 -5.12 3.32 9.23
N LEU A 72 -3.80 3.35 9.10
CA LEU A 72 -3.01 4.57 8.93
C LEU A 72 -3.59 5.40 7.77
N ASP A 73 -3.65 4.84 6.57
CA ASP A 73 -4.00 5.63 5.38
C ASP A 73 -5.49 5.95 5.31
N PHE A 74 -6.36 4.96 5.52
CA PHE A 74 -7.80 5.13 5.35
C PHE A 74 -8.48 5.84 6.52
N ASN A 75 -7.97 5.68 7.75
CA ASN A 75 -8.64 6.21 8.94
C ASN A 75 -7.83 7.31 9.65
N VAL A 76 -6.51 7.17 9.77
CA VAL A 76 -5.68 8.13 10.52
C VAL A 76 -5.34 9.35 9.66
N TYR A 77 -4.63 9.16 8.54
CA TYR A 77 -4.26 10.21 7.60
C TYR A 77 -5.49 10.84 6.97
N SER A 78 -6.35 10.05 6.31
CA SER A 78 -7.56 10.57 5.65
C SER A 78 -8.56 11.19 6.63
N GLY A 79 -8.55 10.75 7.89
CA GLY A 79 -9.37 11.31 8.98
C GLY A 79 -8.68 12.42 9.78
N GLN A 80 -7.44 12.78 9.46
CA GLN A 80 -6.63 13.77 10.16
C GLN A 80 -6.49 13.51 11.68
N LYS A 81 -6.41 12.24 12.09
CA LYS A 81 -6.33 11.80 13.50
C LYS A 81 -4.89 11.77 14.00
N TRP A 82 -4.25 12.94 14.03
CA TRP A 82 -2.81 13.08 14.31
C TRP A 82 -2.37 12.54 15.68
N ASP A 83 -3.29 12.45 16.62
CA ASP A 83 -3.09 11.84 17.93
C ASP A 83 -2.88 10.32 17.89
N ARG A 84 -3.23 9.66 16.78
CA ARG A 84 -3.08 8.20 16.58
C ARG A 84 -1.88 7.82 15.72
N ILE A 85 -1.09 8.78 15.25
CA ILE A 85 -0.01 8.49 14.29
C ILE A 85 1.09 7.58 14.87
N ASP A 86 1.22 7.55 16.20
CA ASP A 86 2.18 6.68 16.88
C ASP A 86 1.75 5.21 16.97
N GLU A 87 0.54 4.88 16.51
CA GLU A 87 0.13 3.49 16.26
C GLU A 87 0.90 2.87 15.08
N SER A 88 1.38 3.70 14.14
CA SER A 88 2.09 3.27 12.94
C SER A 88 3.51 3.82 12.82
N HIS A 89 3.85 4.95 13.43
CA HIS A 89 5.14 5.63 13.26
C HIS A 89 5.94 5.75 14.56
N ALA A 90 7.24 5.45 14.48
CA ALA A 90 8.17 5.72 15.57
C ALA A 90 8.35 7.23 15.81
N LYS A 91 8.58 7.65 17.05
CA LYS A 91 8.79 9.08 17.38
C LYS A 91 10.00 9.69 16.65
N ASN A 92 11.01 8.87 16.35
CA ASN A 92 12.22 9.26 15.62
C ASN A 92 12.21 8.78 14.16
N ILE A 93 11.04 8.58 13.56
CA ILE A 93 10.93 8.12 12.17
C ILE A 93 11.67 9.05 11.21
N ARG A 94 12.32 8.48 10.19
CA ARG A 94 12.76 9.22 9.00
C ARG A 94 11.77 9.01 7.86
N VAL A 95 11.30 10.08 7.23
CA VAL A 95 10.41 9.99 6.07
C VAL A 95 11.01 10.67 4.86
N HIS A 96 11.10 9.95 3.75
CA HIS A 96 11.59 10.44 2.46
C HIS A 96 10.40 10.86 1.59
N TRP A 97 10.37 12.13 1.21
CA TRP A 97 9.26 12.72 0.47
C TRP A 97 9.50 12.76 -1.05
N PRO A 98 8.45 12.85 -1.88
CA PRO A 98 8.58 12.70 -3.34
C PRO A 98 9.17 13.88 -4.08
N ASP A 99 9.38 15.00 -3.40
CA ASP A 99 10.13 16.16 -3.89
C ASP A 99 11.64 16.08 -3.54
N GLY A 100 12.06 14.99 -2.88
CA GLY A 100 13.45 14.69 -2.56
C GLY A 100 13.93 15.17 -1.19
N HIS A 101 13.09 15.87 -0.41
CA HIS A 101 13.45 16.17 0.98
C HIS A 101 13.19 14.97 1.90
N TYR A 102 13.72 15.03 3.12
CA TYR A 102 13.39 14.08 4.18
C TYR A 102 13.15 14.79 5.50
N THR A 103 12.38 14.15 6.37
CA THR A 103 12.14 14.58 7.74
C THR A 103 12.82 13.62 8.71
N ASP A 104 13.24 14.15 9.86
CA ASP A 104 13.75 13.38 10.99
C ASP A 104 12.91 13.71 12.22
N GLY A 105 12.10 12.74 12.66
CA GLY A 105 11.20 12.87 13.80
C GLY A 105 9.74 13.10 13.41
N ILE A 106 8.84 12.58 14.25
CA ILE A 106 7.40 12.52 13.98
C ILE A 106 6.74 13.91 13.89
N ASP A 107 7.21 14.89 14.67
CA ASP A 107 6.58 16.21 14.73
C ASP A 107 6.65 16.95 13.39
N GLN A 108 7.81 16.90 12.72
CA GLN A 108 7.98 17.50 11.40
C GLN A 108 7.17 16.74 10.36
N HIS A 109 7.18 15.41 10.40
CA HIS A 109 6.39 14.60 9.48
C HIS A 109 4.87 14.89 9.60
N ILE A 110 4.33 15.04 10.82
CA ILE A 110 2.93 15.47 11.05
C ILE A 110 2.69 16.87 10.47
N ALA A 111 3.63 17.81 10.65
CA ALA A 111 3.49 19.17 10.13
C ALA A 111 3.39 19.16 8.59
N ASP A 112 4.22 18.36 7.93
CA ASP A 112 4.20 18.22 6.47
C ASP A 112 2.92 17.55 5.98
N MET A 113 2.44 16.50 6.66
CA MET A 113 1.13 15.90 6.37
C MET A 113 0.01 16.93 6.49
N LYS A 114 -0.06 17.69 7.61
CA LYS A 114 -1.07 18.74 7.82
C LYS A 114 -1.05 19.82 6.72
N SER A 115 0.12 20.11 6.16
CA SER A 115 0.26 21.11 5.10
C SER A 115 -0.54 20.76 3.83
N GLN A 116 -0.68 19.46 3.51
CA GLN A 116 -1.48 18.98 2.38
C GLN A 116 -2.98 19.29 2.59
N PHE A 117 -3.48 19.09 3.81
CA PHE A 117 -4.87 19.36 4.17
C PHE A 117 -5.22 20.85 4.28
N ALA A 118 -4.22 21.72 4.43
CA ALA A 118 -4.44 23.16 4.57
C ALA A 118 -5.13 23.74 3.32
N TRP A 119 -4.78 23.24 2.13
CA TRP A 119 -5.30 23.70 0.83
C TRP A 119 -6.23 22.69 0.14
N ALA A 120 -6.11 21.39 0.45
CA ALA A 120 -7.02 20.33 0.04
C ALA A 120 -7.57 19.56 1.26
N PRO A 121 -8.55 20.11 1.99
CA PRO A 121 -9.05 19.54 3.24
C PRO A 121 -9.82 18.22 3.09
N ASP A 122 -10.22 17.86 1.86
CA ASP A 122 -10.88 16.59 1.50
C ASP A 122 -9.90 15.52 1.00
N THR A 123 -8.59 15.76 1.18
CA THR A 123 -7.54 14.80 0.82
C THR A 123 -7.75 13.48 1.56
N ARG A 124 -7.64 12.38 0.84
CA ARG A 124 -7.80 11.02 1.39
C ARG A 124 -7.13 9.99 0.51
N ILE A 125 -6.71 8.89 1.11
CA ILE A 125 -6.37 7.66 0.41
C ILE A 125 -7.64 6.81 0.31
N THR A 126 -7.92 6.27 -0.87
CA THR A 126 -9.23 5.62 -1.15
C THR A 126 -9.15 4.12 -1.36
N GLU A 127 -8.02 3.61 -1.81
CA GLU A 127 -7.82 2.21 -2.10
C GLU A 127 -6.33 1.86 -2.03
N HIS A 128 -6.04 0.58 -1.77
CA HIS A 128 -4.72 -0.01 -1.85
C HIS A 128 -4.73 -1.17 -2.86
N PRO A 129 -4.48 -0.91 -4.15
CA PRO A 129 -4.59 -1.94 -5.19
C PRO A 129 -3.64 -3.12 -4.97
N ASN A 130 -2.39 -2.84 -4.60
CA ASN A 130 -1.35 -3.82 -4.33
C ASN A 130 -0.72 -3.61 -2.95
N ARG A 131 -0.46 -4.72 -2.27
CA ARG A 131 0.29 -4.77 -1.01
C ARG A 131 1.37 -5.82 -1.11
N ILE A 132 2.53 -5.54 -0.54
CA ILE A 132 3.60 -6.50 -0.35
C ILE A 132 4.09 -6.36 1.09
N ALA A 133 4.31 -7.49 1.75
CA ALA A 133 5.00 -7.52 3.03
C ALA A 133 6.02 -8.65 3.03
N LYS A 134 7.21 -8.36 3.57
CA LYS A 134 8.27 -9.35 3.77
C LYS A 134 9.06 -9.04 5.02
N GLY A 135 8.90 -9.84 6.07
CA GLY A 135 9.49 -9.56 7.37
C GLY A 135 9.07 -8.17 7.86
N ASN A 136 10.04 -7.29 8.05
CA ASN A 136 9.82 -5.94 8.54
C ASN A 136 9.64 -4.88 7.42
N LEU A 137 9.47 -5.29 6.17
CA LEU A 137 9.26 -4.38 5.03
C LEU A 137 7.82 -4.48 4.54
N THR A 138 7.16 -3.34 4.32
CA THR A 138 5.92 -3.24 3.56
C THR A 138 6.09 -2.32 2.35
N SER A 139 5.35 -2.60 1.27
CA SER A 139 5.20 -1.71 0.12
C SER A 139 3.75 -1.76 -0.33
N VAL A 140 3.08 -0.61 -0.29
CA VAL A 140 1.65 -0.49 -0.55
C VAL A 140 1.44 0.58 -1.61
N THR A 141 0.79 0.20 -2.71
CA THR A 141 0.32 1.19 -3.68
C THR A 141 -1.01 1.75 -3.21
N GLY A 142 -1.28 3.04 -3.42
CA GLY A 142 -2.56 3.64 -3.08
C GLY A 142 -3.01 4.70 -4.05
N VAL A 143 -4.26 5.16 -3.91
CA VAL A 143 -4.82 6.28 -4.67
C VAL A 143 -5.16 7.42 -3.72
N MET A 144 -4.43 8.53 -3.87
CA MET A 144 -4.66 9.78 -3.14
C MET A 144 -5.55 10.71 -3.96
N GLN A 145 -6.63 11.18 -3.36
CA GLN A 145 -7.61 12.06 -4.00
C GLN A 145 -7.92 13.27 -3.15
N GLY A 146 -8.29 14.38 -3.78
CA GLY A 146 -8.75 15.59 -3.10
C GLY A 146 -9.10 16.70 -4.08
N THR A 147 -9.35 17.90 -3.54
CA THR A 147 -9.75 19.08 -4.32
C THR A 147 -9.01 20.33 -3.83
N PHE A 148 -8.40 21.07 -4.76
CA PHE A 148 -7.73 22.33 -4.43
C PHE A 148 -8.75 23.45 -4.18
N THR A 149 -9.11 23.65 -2.90
CA THR A 149 -10.27 24.50 -2.52
C THR A 149 -9.91 25.68 -1.62
N LYS A 150 -8.72 25.72 -1.03
CA LYS A 150 -8.23 26.85 -0.23
C LYS A 150 -6.86 27.32 -0.73
N PRO A 151 -6.43 28.56 -0.44
CA PRO A 151 -5.12 29.06 -0.86
C PRO A 151 -3.97 28.16 -0.39
N MET A 152 -3.06 27.83 -1.32
CA MET A 152 -1.86 27.03 -1.05
C MET A 152 -0.63 27.94 -0.92
N PRO A 153 0.18 27.84 0.15
CA PRO A 153 1.44 28.57 0.24
C PRO A 153 2.36 28.27 -0.95
N ASP A 154 2.99 29.29 -1.53
CA ASP A 154 3.87 29.13 -2.70
C ASP A 154 5.36 28.90 -2.33
N GLY A 155 5.67 28.82 -1.03
CA GLY A 155 7.03 28.71 -0.50
C GLY A 155 7.88 29.99 -0.60
N LYS A 156 7.32 31.09 -1.12
CA LYS A 156 8.00 32.39 -1.34
C LYS A 156 7.36 33.53 -0.54
N GLY A 157 6.46 33.19 0.39
CA GLY A 157 5.70 34.15 1.19
C GLY A 157 4.38 34.60 0.57
N GLY A 158 4.00 34.04 -0.59
CA GLY A 158 2.74 34.27 -1.27
C GLY A 158 1.80 33.06 -1.20
N TYR A 159 0.74 33.13 -2.00
CA TYR A 159 -0.27 32.08 -2.11
C TYR A 159 -0.68 31.84 -3.56
N VAL A 160 -0.80 30.56 -3.92
CA VAL A 160 -1.51 30.10 -5.11
C VAL A 160 -3.00 30.05 -4.80
N GLN A 161 -3.82 30.70 -5.63
CA GLN A 161 -5.27 30.72 -5.46
C GLN A 161 -5.89 29.36 -5.82
N PRO A 162 -6.95 28.93 -5.12
CA PRO A 162 -7.57 27.63 -5.37
C PRO A 162 -8.16 27.55 -6.78
N THR A 163 -7.89 26.45 -7.48
CA THR A 163 -8.39 26.22 -8.85
C THR A 163 -9.72 25.49 -8.89
N GLY A 164 -10.15 24.90 -7.77
CA GLY A 164 -11.34 24.03 -7.69
C GLY A 164 -11.17 22.69 -8.40
N LYS A 165 -9.97 22.39 -8.95
CA LYS A 165 -9.70 21.14 -9.64
C LYS A 165 -9.55 20.00 -8.64
N LYS A 166 -10.09 18.85 -9.02
CA LYS A 166 -9.88 17.58 -8.33
C LYS A 166 -8.58 16.97 -8.79
N PHE A 167 -7.92 16.26 -7.89
CA PHE A 167 -6.82 15.37 -8.22
C PHE A 167 -7.15 13.94 -7.77
N SER A 168 -6.56 12.99 -8.48
CA SER A 168 -6.54 11.56 -8.19
C SER A 168 -5.21 11.05 -8.73
N ILE A 169 -4.32 10.65 -7.83
CA ILE A 169 -2.96 10.22 -8.18
C ILE A 169 -2.62 8.88 -7.54
N ASN A 170 -1.92 8.05 -8.29
CA ASN A 170 -1.32 6.84 -7.76
C ASN A 170 -0.10 7.20 -6.92
N MET A 171 0.03 6.52 -5.79
CA MET A 171 1.18 6.60 -4.90
C MET A 171 1.69 5.22 -4.52
N VAL A 172 2.92 5.18 -4.00
CA VAL A 172 3.48 4.01 -3.32
C VAL A 172 4.10 4.48 -2.02
N THR A 173 3.81 3.78 -0.94
CA THR A 173 4.46 4.00 0.35
C THR A 173 5.19 2.73 0.78
N VAL A 174 6.47 2.87 1.08
CA VAL A 174 7.34 1.78 1.56
C VAL A 174 7.67 2.02 3.02
N GLY A 175 7.31 1.08 3.89
CA GLY A 175 7.54 1.16 5.33
C GLY A 175 8.58 0.15 5.79
N ILE A 176 9.57 0.61 6.55
CA ILE A 176 10.52 -0.24 7.28
C ILE A 176 10.12 -0.22 8.76
N TRP A 177 9.65 -1.37 9.24
CA TRP A 177 9.12 -1.57 10.58
C TRP A 177 10.25 -1.96 11.54
N ASN A 178 10.12 -1.52 12.79
CA ASN A 178 11.01 -1.86 13.88
C ASN A 178 10.41 -2.96 14.78
N LYS A 179 11.20 -3.42 15.76
CA LYS A 179 10.81 -4.46 16.71
C LYS A 179 9.60 -4.11 17.60
N ASP A 180 9.27 -2.82 17.71
CA ASP A 180 8.14 -2.34 18.50
C ASP A 180 6.84 -2.33 17.66
N GLY A 181 6.93 -2.74 16.39
CA GLY A 181 5.79 -2.91 15.51
C GLY A 181 5.28 -1.61 14.91
N VAL A 182 6.14 -0.59 14.77
CA VAL A 182 5.91 0.70 14.12
C VAL A 182 6.99 0.98 13.07
N MET A 183 6.71 1.83 12.08
CA MET A 183 7.66 2.26 11.05
C MET A 183 8.75 3.15 11.65
N GLN A 184 10.02 2.81 11.40
CA GLN A 184 11.19 3.63 11.72
C GLN A 184 11.72 4.40 10.52
N GLU A 185 11.36 3.99 9.31
CA GLU A 185 11.70 4.69 8.07
C GLU A 185 10.57 4.48 7.05
N GLU A 186 10.22 5.53 6.33
CA GLU A 186 9.12 5.54 5.36
C GLU A 186 9.58 6.25 4.08
N PHE A 187 9.21 5.70 2.92
CA PHE A 187 9.47 6.29 1.62
C PHE A 187 8.16 6.50 0.89
N LEU A 188 7.88 7.75 0.55
CA LEU A 188 6.71 8.16 -0.20
C LEU A 188 7.10 8.32 -1.68
N PHE A 189 6.23 7.88 -2.58
CA PHE A 189 6.38 8.07 -4.02
C PHE A 189 5.05 8.46 -4.65
N TRP A 190 5.05 9.52 -5.46
CA TRP A 190 4.00 9.82 -6.45
C TRP A 190 4.59 10.69 -7.56
N ASP A 191 3.86 10.80 -8.68
CA ASP A 191 4.26 11.67 -9.78
C ASP A 191 3.84 13.12 -9.52
N ASN A 192 4.78 13.92 -9.00
CA ASN A 192 4.58 15.35 -8.75
C ASN A 192 4.19 16.13 -10.02
N ASN A 193 4.68 15.76 -11.20
CA ASN A 193 4.36 16.46 -12.44
C ASN A 193 2.90 16.20 -12.84
N THR A 194 2.44 14.95 -12.76
CA THR A 194 1.03 14.61 -12.98
C THR A 194 0.15 15.31 -11.93
N PHE A 195 0.57 15.32 -10.67
CA PHE A 195 -0.16 15.99 -9.60
C PHE A 195 -0.33 17.49 -9.86
N TYR A 196 0.76 18.22 -10.15
CA TYR A 196 0.69 19.65 -10.44
C TYR A 196 -0.13 19.99 -11.69
N LYS A 197 -0.10 19.15 -12.74
CA LYS A 197 -0.98 19.30 -13.91
C LYS A 197 -2.45 19.16 -13.54
N GLN A 198 -2.81 18.18 -12.71
CA GLN A 198 -4.19 18.01 -12.24
C GLN A 198 -4.66 19.18 -11.38
N LEU A 199 -3.77 19.80 -10.61
CA LEU A 199 -4.04 21.03 -9.85
C LEU A 199 -4.16 22.28 -10.73
N GLY A 200 -3.71 22.22 -12.00
CA GLY A 200 -3.69 23.35 -12.93
C GLY A 200 -2.49 24.28 -12.74
N LEU A 201 -1.36 23.75 -12.27
CA LEU A 201 -0.16 24.50 -11.90
C LEU A 201 1.05 24.22 -12.81
N ALA A 202 0.92 23.29 -13.75
CA ALA A 202 1.93 22.89 -14.73
C ALA A 202 1.29 22.57 -16.09
#